data_AF-A0AA34XN82-F1
#
_entry.id   AF-A0AA34XN82-F1
#
_cell.length_a   1.000
_cell.length_b   1.000
_cell.length_c   1.000
_cell.angle_alpha   90.00
_cell.angle_beta   90.00
_cell.angle_gamma   90.00
#
_symmetry.space_group_name_H-M   'P 1'
#
loop_
_entity.id
_entity.type
_entity.pdbx_description
1 polymer ?
#
loop_
_entity_poly.entity_id
_entity_poly.type
_entity_poly.pdbx_seq_one_letter_code
_entity_poly.pdbx_strand_id
1 'polypeptide(L)'
;MEELHRRIAHALHKDGWNFEGGIRASLLKGAKRIKPDEYEVGMKGSLFCPMCFTNLNRVPHDREHTTSSMEAHFRHLPKYKGIFCALRSAKAEGKKYTSSESVKQAIDNEELVIVSGFMKDKPEQRLPGEPKPFDDAQIEDVEGPEADVPLGVHDGESFKVPSKVTSLRGICRNFDKNYYRYYFFPGYQHAIALTSLIHDARNVKDEDTKPKLYVVKLKNSNHFGNPPGDNNIRMTFIEKSTEVKDFCIKTPHWLQHEHGIGDETEGRYALVYGKATENGIGLCFEDLGWGELALIPEKYNYLIEDVYTVAHQAN
;
A
#
# COMPACT_ATOMS: atom_id res chain seq x y z
N MET A 1 -11.79 25.72 -8.03
CA MET A 1 -11.03 25.50 -6.79
C MET A 1 -10.64 24.03 -6.82
N GLU A 2 -9.36 23.72 -7.07
CA GLU A 2 -8.89 22.34 -6.93
C GLU A 2 -9.00 21.97 -5.46
N GLU A 3 -9.90 21.04 -5.14
CA GLU A 3 -9.91 20.41 -3.82
C GLU A 3 -8.52 19.83 -3.60
N LEU A 4 -7.79 20.41 -2.63
CA LEU A 4 -6.50 19.90 -2.19
C LEU A 4 -6.77 18.57 -1.48
N HIS A 5 -6.90 17.49 -2.26
CA HIS A 5 -7.00 16.15 -1.72
C HIS A 5 -5.84 15.95 -0.74
N ARG A 6 -6.17 15.60 0.50
CA ARG A 6 -5.20 15.48 1.60
C ARG A 6 -4.39 14.21 1.43
N ARG A 7 -3.36 14.25 0.59
CA ARG A 7 -2.59 13.04 0.21
C ARG A 7 -1.42 12.70 1.15
N ILE A 8 -1.07 13.61 2.07
CA ILE A 8 0.01 13.40 3.05
C ILE A 8 -0.60 13.04 4.40
N ALA A 9 -0.61 11.75 4.74
CA ALA A 9 -1.14 11.23 6.01
C ALA A 9 -0.26 11.58 7.19
N HIS A 10 1.05 11.51 6.99
CA HIS A 10 2.03 11.80 8.03
C HIS A 10 3.28 12.43 7.40
N ALA A 11 3.97 13.23 8.19
CA ALA A 11 5.29 13.73 7.89
C ALA A 11 6.36 12.84 8.55
N LEU A 12 7.56 12.85 7.97
CA LEU A 12 8.75 12.30 8.61
C LEU A 12 9.39 13.41 9.44
N HIS A 13 9.44 13.26 10.75
CA HIS A 13 10.09 14.19 11.68
C HIS A 13 11.47 13.69 12.06
N LYS A 14 12.51 14.49 11.79
CA LYS A 14 13.88 14.20 12.20
C LYS A 14 14.70 15.48 12.33
N ASP A 15 15.08 15.82 13.55
CA ASP A 15 15.93 16.99 13.81
C ASP A 15 17.32 16.84 13.21
N GLY A 16 17.85 17.95 12.70
CA GLY A 16 19.18 18.01 12.08
C GLY A 16 19.29 17.37 10.69
N TRP A 17 18.23 16.75 10.17
CA TRP A 17 18.18 16.28 8.78
C TRP A 17 17.77 17.43 7.84
N ASN A 18 18.24 17.41 6.59
CA ASN A 18 17.83 18.38 5.57
C ASN A 18 17.79 17.71 4.19
N PHE A 19 17.01 18.29 3.29
CA PHE A 19 16.79 17.74 1.96
C PHE A 19 18.04 17.81 1.06
N GLU A 20 18.82 18.88 1.18
CA GLU A 20 19.93 19.19 0.28
C GLU A 20 21.18 18.30 0.50
N GLY A 21 21.45 17.86 1.73
CA GLY A 21 22.63 17.06 2.08
C GLY A 21 22.36 15.84 2.95
N GLY A 22 21.10 15.60 3.33
CA GLY A 22 20.73 14.48 4.18
C GLY A 22 20.67 13.14 3.45
N ILE A 23 21.19 12.09 4.08
CA ILE A 23 21.06 10.71 3.58
C ILE A 23 19.62 10.25 3.76
N ARG A 24 18.92 9.96 2.66
CA ARG A 24 17.49 9.55 2.64
C ARG A 24 17.22 8.28 3.45
N ALA A 25 18.05 7.26 3.30
CA ALA A 25 17.93 6.02 4.05
C ALA A 25 17.93 6.26 5.59
N SER A 26 18.74 7.23 6.05
CA SER A 26 18.78 7.59 7.47
C SER A 26 17.48 8.24 7.95
N LEU A 27 16.78 8.98 7.09
CA LEU A 27 15.49 9.60 7.39
C LEU A 27 14.42 8.51 7.46
N LEU A 28 14.31 7.65 6.45
CA LEU A 28 13.31 6.58 6.40
C LEU A 28 13.38 5.61 7.59
N LYS A 29 14.60 5.29 8.04
CA LYS A 29 14.85 4.39 9.17
C LYS A 29 14.67 5.08 10.53
N GLY A 30 15.14 6.32 10.68
CA GLY A 30 15.24 6.99 11.98
C GLY A 30 14.20 8.07 12.27
N ALA A 31 13.37 8.47 11.31
CA ALA A 31 12.36 9.51 11.52
C ALA A 31 11.15 8.98 12.28
N LYS A 32 10.62 9.82 13.18
CA LYS A 32 9.29 9.63 13.77
C LYS A 32 8.24 10.03 12.73
N ARG A 33 7.18 9.24 12.62
CA ARG A 33 6.04 9.57 11.75
C ARG A 33 5.06 10.38 12.57
N ILE A 34 4.72 11.56 12.06
CA ILE A 34 3.90 12.55 12.77
C ILE A 34 2.68 12.83 11.90
N LYS A 35 1.50 12.54 12.43
CA LYS A 35 0.23 12.99 11.84
C LYS A 35 0.01 14.49 12.10
N PRO A 36 -0.89 15.16 11.35
CA PRO A 36 -1.16 16.57 11.59
C PRO A 36 -1.64 16.89 13.01
N ASP A 37 -2.45 16.05 13.63
CA ASP A 37 -2.91 16.19 15.02
C ASP A 37 -1.79 16.00 16.06
N GLU A 38 -0.78 15.19 15.76
CA GLU A 38 0.39 14.94 16.61
C GLU A 38 1.50 16.01 16.50
N TYR A 39 1.30 17.04 15.68
CA TYR A 39 2.31 18.07 15.46
C TYR A 39 2.48 18.99 16.66
N GLU A 40 3.74 19.25 17.01
CA GLU A 40 4.11 20.27 17.99
C GLU A 40 4.89 21.42 17.33
N VAL A 41 4.73 22.64 17.85
CA VAL A 41 5.36 23.85 17.28
C VAL A 41 6.89 23.72 17.14
N GLY A 42 7.53 22.98 18.05
CA GLY A 42 8.98 22.72 18.01
C GLY A 42 9.43 21.89 16.80
N MET A 43 8.54 21.14 16.16
CA MET A 43 8.86 20.32 14.98
C MET A 43 8.98 21.15 13.69
N LYS A 44 8.66 22.45 13.75
CA LYS A 44 8.68 23.35 12.60
C LYS A 44 10.07 23.39 11.96
N GLY A 45 10.12 23.09 10.66
CA GLY A 45 11.37 23.05 9.90
C GLY A 45 12.04 21.68 9.85
N SER A 46 11.69 20.76 10.75
CA SER A 46 12.20 19.38 10.84
C SER A 46 11.22 18.33 10.29
N LEU A 47 10.19 18.74 9.54
CA LEU A 47 9.20 17.87 8.92
C LEU A 47 9.49 17.68 7.44
N PHE A 48 9.44 16.44 6.97
CA PHE A 48 9.77 16.06 5.60
C PHE A 48 8.67 15.20 4.97
N CYS A 49 8.50 15.36 3.66
CA CYS A 49 7.53 14.58 2.91
C CYS A 49 7.95 13.10 2.86
N PRO A 50 7.05 12.14 3.14
CA PRO A 50 7.40 10.73 3.09
C PRO A 50 7.72 10.22 1.66
N MET A 51 7.35 10.98 0.62
CA MET A 51 7.55 10.60 -0.77
C MET A 51 8.71 11.33 -1.46
N CYS A 52 8.77 12.66 -1.37
CA CYS A 52 9.82 13.45 -2.03
C CYS A 52 10.88 14.01 -1.06
N PHE A 53 10.74 13.78 0.24
CA PHE A 53 11.67 14.20 1.30
C PHE A 53 11.91 15.70 1.46
N THR A 54 11.32 16.54 0.62
CA THR A 54 11.38 18.00 0.80
C THR A 54 10.61 18.43 2.04
N ASN A 55 10.98 19.58 2.62
CA ASN A 55 10.35 20.07 3.84
C ASN A 55 8.84 20.33 3.65
N LEU A 56 8.11 19.98 4.70
CA LEU A 56 6.68 20.22 4.85
C LEU A 56 6.43 21.33 5.86
N ASN A 57 5.25 21.92 5.76
CA ASN A 57 4.69 22.78 6.77
C ASN A 57 3.28 22.29 7.12
N ARG A 58 2.88 22.43 8.37
CA ARG A 58 1.51 22.17 8.81
C ARG A 58 0.67 23.41 8.64
N VAL A 59 -0.56 23.24 8.18
CA VAL A 59 -1.54 24.32 8.05
C VAL A 59 -2.85 23.92 8.72
N PRO A 60 -3.34 24.69 9.70
CA PRO A 60 -2.68 25.83 10.36
C PRO A 60 -1.52 25.37 11.26
N HIS A 61 -0.69 26.30 11.73
CA HIS A 61 0.52 25.94 12.49
C HIS A 61 0.21 25.56 13.93
N ASP A 62 -0.74 26.25 14.55
CA ASP A 62 -0.95 26.29 16.01
C ASP A 62 -2.41 26.01 16.40
N ARG A 63 -3.26 25.66 15.42
CA ARG A 63 -4.68 25.38 15.62
C ARG A 63 -5.04 24.02 15.04
N GLU A 64 -6.14 23.45 15.50
CA GLU A 64 -6.67 22.20 14.94
C GLU A 64 -7.31 22.42 13.56
N HIS A 65 -7.93 23.59 13.36
CA HIS A 65 -8.69 23.90 12.16
C HIS A 65 -8.29 25.25 11.56
N THR A 66 -8.30 25.34 10.23
CA THR A 66 -8.14 26.60 9.50
C THR A 66 -9.33 27.53 9.74
N THR A 67 -9.21 28.79 9.30
CA THR A 67 -10.34 29.74 9.26
C THR A 67 -11.51 29.28 8.38
N SER A 68 -11.28 28.30 7.50
CA SER A 68 -12.30 27.64 6.69
C SER A 68 -12.80 26.32 7.30
N SER A 69 -12.56 26.09 8.60
CA SER A 69 -12.90 24.86 9.33
C SER A 69 -12.28 23.59 8.74
N MET A 70 -11.22 23.70 7.93
CA MET A 70 -10.51 22.53 7.46
C MET A 70 -9.57 22.04 8.55
N GLU A 71 -9.60 20.75 8.82
CA GLU A 71 -8.62 20.11 9.71
C GLU A 71 -7.19 20.39 9.25
N ALA A 72 -6.30 20.36 10.24
CA ALA A 72 -4.89 20.55 10.00
C ALA A 72 -4.32 19.51 9.04
N HIS A 73 -3.46 19.96 8.14
CA HIS A 73 -2.84 19.11 7.13
C HIS A 73 -1.41 19.55 6.84
N PHE A 74 -0.63 18.64 6.28
CA PHE A 74 0.69 18.99 5.77
C PHE A 74 0.62 19.47 4.33
N ARG A 75 1.45 20.46 4.02
CA ARG A 75 1.68 20.94 2.67
C ARG A 75 3.16 21.15 2.42
N HIS A 76 3.57 21.03 1.18
CA HIS A 76 4.94 21.32 0.79
C HIS A 76 5.24 22.83 0.82
N LEU A 77 6.52 23.18 1.05
CA LEU A 77 6.96 24.57 0.93
C LEU A 77 7.01 25.04 -0.55
N PRO A 78 6.66 26.31 -0.83
CA PRO A 78 6.73 26.89 -2.18
C PRO A 78 8.13 26.83 -2.80
N LYS A 79 9.20 26.94 -1.98
CA LYS A 79 10.61 26.82 -2.42
C LYS A 79 10.87 25.54 -3.22
N TYR A 80 10.19 24.45 -2.88
CA TYR A 80 10.38 23.15 -3.53
C TYR A 80 9.34 22.86 -4.63
N LYS A 81 8.66 23.87 -5.18
CA LYS A 81 7.63 23.69 -6.22
C LYS A 81 8.16 22.98 -7.48
N GLY A 82 9.43 23.17 -7.82
CA GLY A 82 10.08 22.50 -8.96
C GLY A 82 10.44 21.03 -8.73
N ILE A 83 10.30 20.51 -7.50
CA ILE A 83 10.60 19.11 -7.19
C ILE A 83 9.34 18.26 -7.37
N PHE A 84 9.43 17.25 -8.23
CA PHE A 84 8.34 16.31 -8.47
C PHE A 84 7.96 15.54 -7.20
N CYS A 85 6.66 15.39 -6.96
CA CYS A 85 6.12 14.60 -5.87
C CYS A 85 4.73 14.12 -6.26
N ALA A 86 4.51 12.81 -6.29
CA ALA A 86 3.19 12.26 -6.63
C ALA A 86 2.10 12.64 -5.61
N LEU A 87 2.46 13.08 -4.40
CA LEU A 87 1.49 13.64 -3.43
C LEU A 87 1.08 15.10 -3.74
N ARG A 88 1.69 15.77 -4.71
CA ARG A 88 1.28 17.10 -5.19
C ARG A 88 0.36 17.04 -6.41
N SER A 89 0.60 16.10 -7.32
CA SER A 89 -0.13 16.00 -8.59
C SER A 89 -1.52 15.41 -8.38
N ALA A 90 -2.53 15.88 -9.13
CA ALA A 90 -3.86 15.26 -9.12
C ALA A 90 -3.90 13.90 -9.83
N LYS A 91 -3.03 13.71 -10.84
CA LYS A 91 -2.82 12.43 -11.52
C LYS A 91 -1.44 11.90 -11.17
N ALA A 92 -1.36 10.64 -10.75
CA ALA A 92 -0.09 9.98 -10.53
C ALA A 92 0.57 9.69 -11.88
N GLU A 93 1.58 10.48 -12.22
CA GLU A 93 2.48 10.15 -13.32
C GLU A 93 3.50 9.14 -12.84
N GLY A 94 3.69 8.08 -13.63
CA GLY A 94 4.69 7.05 -13.37
C GLY A 94 6.09 7.61 -13.23
N LYS A 95 6.88 7.06 -12.31
CA LYS A 95 8.32 7.39 -12.20
C LYS A 95 9.08 6.55 -13.21
N LYS A 96 9.71 7.23 -14.17
CA LYS A 96 10.63 6.63 -15.13
C LYS A 96 12.04 6.64 -14.57
N TYR A 97 12.76 5.54 -14.78
CA TYR A 97 14.18 5.43 -14.49
C TYR A 97 14.95 5.39 -15.81
N THR A 98 16.01 6.17 -15.90
CA THR A 98 16.77 6.39 -17.14
C THR A 98 18.03 5.53 -17.22
N SER A 99 18.41 4.82 -16.16
CA SER A 99 19.58 3.91 -16.14
C SER A 99 19.43 2.77 -15.14
N SER A 100 20.13 1.66 -15.36
CA SER A 100 20.20 0.53 -14.41
C SER A 100 20.74 0.94 -13.04
N GLU A 101 21.74 1.83 -13.02
CA GLU A 101 22.30 2.36 -11.77
C GLU A 101 21.25 3.14 -10.97
N SER A 102 20.43 3.97 -11.63
CA SER A 102 19.34 4.71 -10.96
C SER A 102 18.27 3.77 -10.36
N VAL A 103 18.01 2.64 -11.03
CA VAL A 103 17.08 1.61 -10.53
C VAL A 103 17.67 0.91 -9.31
N LYS A 104 18.91 0.43 -9.40
CA LYS A 104 19.61 -0.22 -8.26
C LYS A 104 19.69 0.71 -7.06
N GLN A 105 20.06 1.96 -7.28
CA GLN A 105 20.10 2.96 -6.23
C GLN A 105 18.73 3.22 -5.59
N ALA A 106 17.65 3.25 -6.38
CA ALA A 106 16.29 3.41 -5.84
C ALA A 106 15.83 2.18 -5.05
N ILE A 107 16.23 0.98 -5.47
CA ILE A 107 16.00 -0.28 -4.77
C ILE A 107 16.77 -0.32 -3.44
N ASP A 108 18.03 0.13 -3.43
CA ASP A 108 18.90 0.16 -2.24
C ASP A 108 18.47 1.24 -1.25
N ASN A 109 17.97 2.36 -1.74
CA ASN A 109 17.40 3.43 -0.92
C ASN A 109 15.98 3.12 -0.41
N GLU A 110 15.46 1.92 -0.71
CA GLU A 110 14.10 1.49 -0.36
C GLU A 110 12.99 2.44 -0.91
N GLU A 111 13.23 3.05 -2.08
CA GLU A 111 12.27 3.92 -2.78
C GLU A 111 11.45 3.16 -3.84
N LEU A 112 12.03 2.09 -4.40
CA LEU A 112 11.43 1.24 -5.44
C LEU A 112 11.34 -0.22 -4.97
N VAL A 113 10.17 -0.81 -5.15
CA VAL A 113 9.91 -2.24 -4.94
C VAL A 113 9.55 -2.89 -6.27
N ILE A 114 10.06 -4.08 -6.52
CA ILE A 114 9.85 -4.82 -7.76
C ILE A 114 9.11 -6.10 -7.43
N VAL A 115 7.96 -6.28 -8.09
CA VAL A 115 7.07 -7.43 -7.94
C VAL A 115 7.00 -8.12 -9.31
N SER A 116 7.67 -9.26 -9.47
CA SER A 116 7.53 -10.10 -10.68
C SER A 116 6.24 -10.91 -10.67
N GLY A 117 5.72 -11.20 -9.49
CA GLY A 117 4.48 -11.90 -9.25
C GLY A 117 4.33 -12.21 -7.76
N PHE A 118 3.14 -12.67 -7.37
CA PHE A 118 2.88 -13.13 -6.02
C PHE A 118 2.89 -14.66 -5.95
N MET A 119 3.33 -15.20 -4.81
CA MET A 119 3.39 -16.65 -4.58
C MET A 119 2.00 -17.27 -4.68
N LYS A 120 1.89 -18.42 -5.34
CA LYS A 120 0.65 -19.19 -5.39
C LYS A 120 0.54 -20.16 -4.22
N ASP A 121 1.63 -20.87 -3.95
CA ASP A 121 1.72 -21.83 -2.86
C ASP A 121 2.23 -21.20 -1.58
N LYS A 122 1.86 -21.81 -0.45
CA LYS A 122 2.38 -21.45 0.87
C LYS A 122 3.90 -21.64 0.88
N PRO A 123 4.68 -20.65 1.37
CA PRO A 123 6.13 -20.79 1.48
C PRO A 123 6.48 -21.91 2.48
N GLU A 124 7.57 -22.63 2.20
CA GLU A 124 8.11 -23.62 3.12
C GLU A 124 8.52 -22.91 4.43
N GLN A 125 7.90 -23.31 5.54
CA GLN A 125 8.28 -22.81 6.85
C GLN A 125 9.67 -23.35 7.20
N ARG A 126 10.66 -22.46 7.38
CA ARG A 126 11.84 -22.82 8.18
C ARG A 126 11.36 -23.10 9.59
N LEU A 127 11.63 -24.30 10.10
CA LEU A 127 11.23 -24.78 11.43
C LEU A 127 11.40 -23.68 12.50
N PRO A 128 10.33 -23.25 13.19
CA PRO A 128 10.45 -22.25 14.25
C PRO A 128 10.96 -22.86 15.56
N GLY A 129 11.86 -22.16 16.24
CA GLY A 129 11.97 -22.23 17.71
C GLY A 129 10.72 -21.64 18.39
N GLU A 130 10.68 -21.65 19.72
CA GLU A 130 9.46 -21.40 20.52
C GLU A 130 8.56 -20.25 20.00
N PRO A 131 7.24 -20.51 19.79
CA PRO A 131 6.31 -19.55 19.21
C PRO A 131 6.01 -18.41 20.19
N LYS A 132 6.17 -17.17 19.71
CA LYS A 132 5.64 -15.96 20.38
C LYS A 132 4.47 -15.40 19.57
N PRO A 133 3.39 -14.94 20.22
CA PRO A 133 2.31 -14.26 19.51
C PRO A 133 2.89 -13.01 18.83
N PHE A 134 2.64 -12.87 17.53
CA PHE A 134 3.07 -11.76 16.65
C PHE A 134 4.51 -11.76 16.12
N ASP A 135 5.32 -12.79 16.34
CA ASP A 135 6.73 -12.79 15.87
C ASP A 135 7.12 -13.93 14.92
N ASP A 136 6.16 -14.52 14.21
CA ASP A 136 6.49 -15.27 13.00
C ASP A 136 6.81 -14.28 11.89
N ALA A 137 8.02 -13.72 11.92
CA ALA A 137 8.72 -13.42 10.69
C ALA A 137 8.94 -14.73 9.94
N GLN A 138 7.88 -15.24 9.29
CA GLN A 138 8.11 -16.01 8.07
C GLN A 138 8.99 -15.11 7.22
N ILE A 139 10.23 -15.56 6.99
CA ILE A 139 11.15 -14.86 6.11
C ILE A 139 10.56 -15.07 4.71
N GLU A 140 9.66 -14.15 4.32
CA GLU A 140 9.04 -14.09 2.99
C GLU A 140 10.00 -13.49 1.94
N ASP A 141 11.28 -13.32 2.33
CA ASP A 141 12.35 -12.70 1.55
C ASP A 141 13.27 -13.80 0.99
N VAL A 142 12.69 -14.73 0.23
CA VAL A 142 13.46 -15.45 -0.78
C VAL A 142 13.64 -14.44 -1.90
N GLU A 143 14.88 -14.17 -2.34
CA GLU A 143 15.11 -13.37 -3.55
C GLU A 143 14.17 -13.91 -4.63
N GLY A 144 13.15 -13.11 -4.97
CA GLY A 144 12.15 -13.53 -5.94
C GLY A 144 12.82 -13.68 -7.30
N PRO A 145 12.21 -14.42 -8.24
CA PRO A 145 12.79 -14.60 -9.57
C PRO A 145 13.11 -13.24 -10.18
N GLU A 146 14.22 -13.18 -10.93
CA GLU A 146 14.63 -11.97 -11.63
C GLU A 146 13.45 -11.41 -12.44
N ALA A 147 13.19 -10.11 -12.26
CA ALA A 147 12.15 -9.40 -12.96
C ALA A 147 12.78 -8.50 -14.03
N ASP A 148 12.20 -8.51 -15.22
CA ASP A 148 12.55 -7.56 -16.28
C ASP A 148 11.89 -6.21 -16.01
N VAL A 149 12.71 -5.18 -15.77
CA VAL A 149 12.25 -3.79 -15.69
C VAL A 149 12.57 -3.09 -17.01
N PRO A 150 11.56 -2.60 -17.75
CA PRO A 150 11.77 -1.78 -18.93
C PRO A 150 12.36 -0.43 -18.48
N LEU A 151 13.55 -0.11 -18.96
CA LEU A 151 14.13 1.21 -18.75
C LEU A 151 13.53 2.20 -19.74
N GLY A 152 13.20 3.40 -19.26
CA GLY A 152 12.68 4.47 -20.10
C GLY A 152 13.81 5.16 -20.85
N VAL A 153 14.39 4.50 -21.86
CA VAL A 153 15.26 5.12 -22.88
C VAL A 153 14.90 4.53 -24.24
N HIS A 154 15.18 5.30 -25.29
CA HIS A 154 14.71 5.19 -26.68
C HIS A 154 14.80 3.82 -27.38
N ASP A 155 15.38 2.78 -26.80
CA ASP A 155 15.65 1.49 -27.47
C ASP A 155 14.98 0.25 -26.84
N GLY A 156 14.09 0.43 -25.85
CA GLY A 156 13.23 -0.68 -25.38
C GLY A 156 13.96 -1.81 -24.63
N GLU A 157 15.20 -1.59 -24.18
CA GLU A 157 15.96 -2.58 -23.41
C GLU A 157 15.38 -2.78 -22.00
N SER A 158 15.17 -4.04 -21.62
CA SER A 158 14.85 -4.46 -20.25
C SER A 158 16.11 -4.87 -19.50
N PHE A 159 16.14 -4.63 -18.19
CA PHE A 159 17.22 -5.10 -17.32
C PHE A 159 16.68 -5.95 -16.18
N LYS A 160 17.42 -6.99 -15.82
CA LYS A 160 17.05 -7.95 -14.78
C LYS A 160 17.45 -7.47 -13.40
N VAL A 161 16.49 -7.44 -12.50
CA VAL A 161 16.67 -7.05 -11.10
C VAL A 161 15.94 -8.03 -10.21
N PRO A 162 16.47 -8.35 -9.01
CA PRO A 162 15.81 -9.29 -8.11
C PRO A 162 14.46 -8.71 -7.66
N SER A 163 13.42 -9.55 -7.67
CA SER A 163 12.16 -9.19 -7.05
C SER A 163 12.33 -9.20 -5.53
N LYS A 164 11.82 -8.16 -4.86
CA LYS A 164 11.98 -7.96 -3.41
C LYS A 164 10.74 -8.33 -2.60
N VAL A 165 9.60 -8.55 -3.25
CA VAL A 165 8.35 -8.85 -2.57
C VAL A 165 7.56 -9.84 -3.40
N THR A 166 7.29 -10.99 -2.79
CA THR A 166 6.56 -12.10 -3.40
C THR A 166 5.19 -12.31 -2.72
N SER A 167 4.85 -11.52 -1.70
CA SER A 167 3.56 -11.59 -0.98
C SER A 167 3.00 -10.19 -0.66
N LEU A 168 1.68 -10.04 -0.58
CA LEU A 168 1.05 -8.85 -0.03
C LEU A 168 1.31 -8.68 1.47
N ARG A 169 1.59 -9.76 2.20
CA ARG A 169 1.93 -9.69 3.63
C ARG A 169 3.23 -8.92 3.85
N GLY A 170 4.22 -9.10 2.98
CA GLY A 170 5.44 -8.29 2.95
C GLY A 170 5.17 -6.80 2.72
N ILE A 171 4.17 -6.46 1.90
CA ILE A 171 3.71 -5.07 1.71
C ILE A 171 3.07 -4.54 3.01
N CYS A 172 2.25 -5.35 3.69
CA CYS A 172 1.52 -4.95 4.90
C CYS A 172 2.40 -4.77 6.15
N ARG A 173 3.52 -5.50 6.31
CA ARG A 173 4.36 -5.48 7.54
C ARG A 173 4.85 -4.09 7.95
N ASN A 174 5.13 -3.23 6.97
CA ASN A 174 5.52 -1.83 7.16
C ASN A 174 4.68 -0.92 6.27
N PHE A 175 3.36 -1.07 6.32
CA PHE A 175 2.45 -0.46 5.36
C PHE A 175 2.60 1.07 5.29
N ASP A 176 2.81 1.76 6.40
CA ASP A 176 3.10 3.21 6.44
C ASP A 176 4.32 3.65 5.61
N LYS A 177 5.37 2.85 5.57
CA LYS A 177 6.53 3.07 4.70
C LYS A 177 6.20 2.72 3.26
N ASN A 178 5.65 1.52 3.07
CA ASN A 178 5.37 0.95 1.77
C ASN A 178 4.30 1.73 0.98
N TYR A 179 3.34 2.33 1.68
CA TYR A 179 2.27 3.16 1.12
C TYR A 179 2.82 4.30 0.25
N TYR A 180 3.98 4.87 0.61
CA TYR A 180 4.61 5.97 -0.14
C TYR A 180 5.70 5.56 -1.12
N ARG A 181 6.00 4.26 -1.24
CA ARG A 181 7.01 3.73 -2.17
C ARG A 181 6.46 3.59 -3.59
N TYR A 182 7.37 3.58 -4.55
CA TYR A 182 7.07 3.20 -5.92
C TYR A 182 7.16 1.70 -6.07
N TYR A 183 6.24 1.13 -6.84
CA TYR A 183 6.21 -0.28 -7.17
C TYR A 183 6.22 -0.47 -8.68
N PHE A 184 6.99 -1.44 -9.12
CA PHE A 184 6.91 -2.00 -10.45
C PHE A 184 6.12 -3.32 -10.38
N PHE A 185 4.84 -3.27 -10.78
CA PHE A 185 3.92 -4.43 -10.75
C PHE A 185 3.95 -5.21 -12.07
N PRO A 186 3.55 -6.50 -12.05
CA PRO A 186 3.46 -7.30 -13.27
C PRO A 186 2.55 -6.65 -14.31
N GLY A 187 3.05 -6.52 -15.56
CA GLY A 187 2.30 -5.95 -16.68
C GLY A 187 2.29 -4.41 -16.76
N TYR A 188 2.92 -3.71 -15.81
CA TYR A 188 3.07 -2.25 -15.85
C TYR A 188 4.32 -1.84 -16.64
N GLN A 189 4.28 -0.65 -17.25
CA GLN A 189 5.40 -0.12 -18.06
C GLN A 189 6.32 0.82 -17.27
N HIS A 190 5.91 1.24 -16.08
CA HIS A 190 6.64 2.20 -15.26
C HIS A 190 6.29 1.97 -13.79
N ALA A 191 7.15 2.45 -12.89
CA ALA A 191 6.89 2.33 -11.47
C ALA A 191 5.83 3.35 -11.03
N ILE A 192 4.85 2.90 -10.24
CA ILE A 192 3.73 3.73 -9.75
C ILE A 192 3.74 3.72 -8.23
N ALA A 193 3.42 4.85 -7.60
CA ALA A 193 3.27 4.91 -6.15
C ALA A 193 2.15 3.97 -5.66
N LEU A 194 2.36 3.25 -4.55
CA LEU A 194 1.36 2.33 -4.02
C LEU A 194 0.02 3.02 -3.75
N THR A 195 0.06 4.26 -3.27
CA THR A 195 -1.14 5.12 -3.09
C THR A 195 -2.01 5.28 -4.33
N SER A 196 -1.48 5.04 -5.52
CA SER A 196 -2.17 5.16 -6.82
C SER A 196 -2.34 3.83 -7.54
N LEU A 197 -1.77 2.75 -7.01
CA LEU A 197 -2.00 1.37 -7.48
C LEU A 197 -3.15 0.69 -6.77
N ILE A 198 -3.43 1.09 -5.53
CA ILE A 198 -4.55 0.54 -4.75
C ILE A 198 -5.87 1.03 -5.34
N HIS A 199 -6.79 0.10 -5.56
CA HIS A 199 -8.17 0.34 -5.96
C HIS A 199 -9.12 0.01 -4.80
N ASP A 200 -10.10 0.87 -4.54
CA ASP A 200 -11.16 0.55 -3.57
C ASP A 200 -12.15 -0.45 -4.17
N ALA A 201 -12.37 -1.59 -3.52
CA ALA A 201 -13.39 -2.54 -3.95
C ALA A 201 -14.82 -1.99 -3.90
N ARG A 202 -15.07 -0.94 -3.11
CA ARG A 202 -16.36 -0.24 -3.07
C ARG A 202 -16.71 0.45 -4.39
N ASN A 203 -15.71 0.72 -5.21
CA ASN A 203 -15.88 1.36 -6.52
C ASN A 203 -16.02 0.36 -7.67
N VAL A 204 -15.90 -0.95 -7.39
CA VAL A 204 -16.06 -2.01 -8.39
C VAL A 204 -17.54 -2.24 -8.64
N LYS A 205 -17.91 -2.28 -9.92
CA LYS A 205 -19.30 -2.44 -10.38
C LYS A 205 -19.49 -3.64 -11.32
N ASP A 206 -18.39 -4.15 -11.87
CA ASP A 206 -18.37 -5.19 -12.90
C ASP A 206 -17.04 -5.95 -12.82
N GLU A 207 -16.92 -7.01 -13.61
CA GLU A 207 -15.75 -7.87 -13.68
C GLU A 207 -14.48 -7.18 -14.20
N ASP A 208 -13.34 -7.72 -13.79
CA ASP A 208 -12.04 -7.31 -14.29
C ASP A 208 -11.53 -8.21 -15.41
N THR A 209 -10.97 -7.58 -16.43
CA THR A 209 -10.23 -8.30 -17.49
C THR A 209 -8.79 -8.67 -17.07
N LYS A 210 -8.23 -8.01 -16.06
CA LYS A 210 -6.84 -8.18 -15.59
C LYS A 210 -6.75 -8.02 -14.07
N PRO A 211 -5.84 -8.74 -13.40
CA PRO A 211 -5.68 -8.60 -11.95
C PRO A 211 -5.22 -7.20 -11.58
N LYS A 212 -5.78 -6.66 -10.49
CA LYS A 212 -5.44 -5.37 -9.91
C LYS A 212 -5.23 -5.52 -8.41
N LEU A 213 -4.59 -4.51 -7.81
CA LEU A 213 -4.45 -4.45 -6.37
C LEU A 213 -5.64 -3.72 -5.76
N TYR A 214 -6.38 -4.40 -4.90
CA TYR A 214 -7.54 -3.89 -4.19
C TYR A 214 -7.27 -3.71 -2.71
N VAL A 215 -7.86 -2.66 -2.15
CA VAL A 215 -8.15 -2.58 -0.72
C VAL A 215 -9.62 -2.92 -0.51
N VAL A 216 -9.88 -3.78 0.47
CA VAL A 216 -11.23 -4.22 0.83
C VAL A 216 -11.49 -3.96 2.30
N LYS A 217 -12.70 -3.50 2.64
CA LYS A 217 -13.17 -3.47 4.04
C LYS A 217 -13.99 -4.73 4.31
N LEU A 218 -13.56 -5.52 5.27
CA LEU A 218 -14.18 -6.80 5.62
C LEU A 218 -15.47 -6.57 6.41
N LYS A 219 -16.52 -7.31 6.11
CA LYS A 219 -17.81 -7.28 6.83
C LYS A 219 -17.98 -8.50 7.71
N ASN A 220 -18.22 -9.65 7.11
CA ASN A 220 -18.44 -10.89 7.83
C ASN A 220 -17.84 -12.06 7.07
N SER A 221 -17.52 -13.14 7.78
CA SER A 221 -16.91 -14.34 7.22
C SER A 221 -17.75 -15.55 7.52
N ASN A 222 -18.02 -16.37 6.51
CA ASN A 222 -18.81 -17.58 6.61
C ASN A 222 -17.99 -18.79 6.17
N HIS A 223 -17.94 -19.81 7.02
CA HIS A 223 -17.29 -21.08 6.72
C HIS A 223 -18.33 -22.12 6.25
N PHE A 224 -18.18 -22.64 5.03
CA PHE A 224 -19.12 -23.57 4.41
C PHE A 224 -18.70 -25.05 4.59
N GLY A 225 -18.58 -25.47 5.85
CA GLY A 225 -18.23 -26.84 6.23
C GLY A 225 -18.81 -27.19 7.58
N ASN A 226 -19.29 -28.42 7.73
CA ASN A 226 -19.77 -28.95 9.01
C ASN A 226 -19.28 -30.40 9.20
N PRO A 227 -18.27 -30.65 10.06
CA PRO A 227 -17.51 -29.66 10.84
C PRO A 227 -16.62 -28.76 9.94
N PRO A 228 -16.17 -27.59 10.43
CA PRO A 228 -15.22 -26.77 9.71
C PRO A 228 -13.90 -27.49 9.44
N GLY A 229 -13.38 -27.39 8.22
CA GLY A 229 -12.12 -27.99 7.79
C GLY A 229 -11.40 -27.11 6.79
N ASP A 230 -10.07 -27.20 6.78
CA ASP A 230 -9.16 -26.31 6.06
C ASP A 230 -9.46 -26.16 4.56
N ASN A 231 -9.89 -27.25 3.92
CA ASN A 231 -10.19 -27.27 2.49
C ASN A 231 -11.63 -26.86 2.14
N ASN A 232 -12.49 -26.63 3.15
CA ASN A 232 -13.82 -26.10 2.88
C ASN A 232 -13.72 -24.64 2.45
N ILE A 233 -14.70 -24.20 1.67
CA ILE A 233 -14.75 -22.82 1.21
C ILE A 233 -15.13 -21.90 2.38
N ARG A 234 -14.37 -20.83 2.53
CA ARG A 234 -14.73 -19.67 3.35
C ARG A 234 -15.03 -18.50 2.41
N MET A 235 -16.16 -17.84 2.64
CA MET A 235 -16.49 -16.59 1.95
C MET A 235 -16.45 -15.46 2.98
N THR A 236 -15.54 -14.50 2.79
CA THR A 236 -15.53 -13.26 3.57
C THR A 236 -16.12 -12.14 2.73
N PHE A 237 -17.29 -11.66 3.11
CA PHE A 237 -17.97 -10.57 2.45
C PHE A 237 -17.29 -9.25 2.77
N ILE A 238 -17.31 -8.34 1.79
CA ILE A 238 -16.64 -7.05 1.85
C ILE A 238 -17.60 -5.91 1.56
N GLU A 239 -17.23 -4.69 1.95
CA GLU A 239 -17.93 -3.50 1.47
C GLU A 239 -17.85 -3.41 -0.07
N LYS A 240 -18.95 -2.98 -0.67
CA LYS A 240 -19.19 -3.03 -2.10
C LYS A 240 -19.98 -1.82 -2.57
N SER A 241 -19.98 -1.59 -3.87
CA SER A 241 -20.90 -0.66 -4.53
C SER A 241 -22.36 -1.05 -4.27
N THR A 242 -23.26 -0.06 -4.29
CA THR A 242 -24.71 -0.27 -4.24
C THR A 242 -25.25 -1.00 -5.48
N GLU A 243 -24.51 -0.97 -6.59
CA GLU A 243 -24.87 -1.63 -7.85
C GLU A 243 -24.58 -3.14 -7.84
N VAL A 244 -23.64 -3.58 -6.99
CA VAL A 244 -23.27 -5.00 -6.85
C VAL A 244 -24.14 -5.64 -5.78
N LYS A 245 -24.69 -6.84 -6.01
CA LYS A 245 -25.57 -7.49 -5.01
C LYS A 245 -24.81 -8.00 -3.80
N ASP A 246 -23.73 -8.75 -4.03
CA ASP A 246 -22.82 -9.26 -3.01
C ASP A 246 -21.39 -9.19 -3.53
N PHE A 247 -20.40 -9.02 -2.64
CA PHE A 247 -18.99 -9.06 -3.00
C PHE A 247 -18.21 -9.77 -1.90
N CYS A 248 -17.42 -10.79 -2.24
CA CYS A 248 -16.69 -11.58 -1.25
C CYS A 248 -15.29 -12.00 -1.72
N ILE A 249 -14.42 -12.34 -0.75
CA ILE A 249 -13.22 -13.14 -0.97
C ILE A 249 -13.61 -14.60 -0.77
N LYS A 250 -13.49 -15.42 -1.81
CA LYS A 250 -13.91 -16.82 -1.84
C LYS A 250 -12.69 -17.71 -2.05
N THR A 251 -12.26 -18.37 -0.99
CA THR A 251 -11.07 -19.25 -1.00
C THR A 251 -11.30 -20.44 -0.10
N PRO A 252 -10.43 -21.46 -0.13
CA PRO A 252 -10.33 -22.42 0.97
C PRO A 252 -10.10 -21.71 2.31
N HIS A 253 -10.61 -22.30 3.39
CA HIS A 253 -10.53 -21.75 4.74
C HIS A 253 -9.09 -21.51 5.18
N TRP A 254 -8.20 -22.47 4.92
CA TRP A 254 -6.80 -22.40 5.33
C TRP A 254 -6.11 -21.11 4.87
N LEU A 255 -6.39 -20.67 3.63
CA LEU A 255 -5.75 -19.50 3.05
C LEU A 255 -6.15 -18.22 3.80
N GLN A 256 -7.44 -18.00 4.02
CA GLN A 256 -7.88 -16.82 4.77
C GLN A 256 -7.44 -16.89 6.24
N HIS A 257 -7.52 -18.07 6.85
CA HIS A 257 -7.12 -18.28 8.24
C HIS A 257 -5.64 -17.96 8.48
N GLU A 258 -4.74 -18.39 7.59
CA GLU A 258 -3.31 -18.10 7.70
C GLU A 258 -2.98 -16.60 7.58
N HIS A 259 -3.82 -15.84 6.89
CA HIS A 259 -3.70 -14.38 6.78
C HIS A 259 -4.46 -13.65 7.89
N GLY A 260 -4.97 -14.38 8.89
CA GLY A 260 -5.70 -13.86 10.03
C GLY A 260 -7.09 -13.33 9.66
N ILE A 261 -7.66 -13.76 8.54
CA ILE A 261 -8.99 -13.37 8.06
C ILE A 261 -10.01 -14.43 8.51
N GLY A 262 -11.02 -13.98 9.24
CA GLY A 262 -12.03 -14.86 9.84
C GLY A 262 -13.15 -14.08 10.53
N ASP A 263 -13.80 -14.73 11.49
CA ASP A 263 -15.07 -14.24 12.07
C ASP A 263 -14.88 -12.94 12.88
N GLU A 264 -13.68 -12.72 13.43
CA GLU A 264 -13.30 -11.55 14.24
C GLU A 264 -12.72 -10.38 13.42
N THR A 265 -12.85 -10.42 12.08
CA THR A 265 -12.22 -9.42 11.20
C THR A 265 -13.16 -8.37 10.63
N GLU A 266 -14.39 -8.27 11.15
CA GLU A 266 -15.32 -7.21 10.78
C GLU A 266 -14.71 -5.81 10.94
N GLY A 267 -14.92 -4.95 9.94
CA GLY A 267 -14.40 -3.58 9.90
C GLY A 267 -12.91 -3.47 9.58
N ARG A 268 -12.17 -4.59 9.55
CA ARG A 268 -10.74 -4.59 9.20
C ARG A 268 -10.54 -4.42 7.70
N TYR A 269 -9.33 -4.05 7.32
CA TYR A 269 -8.93 -3.92 5.92
C TYR A 269 -7.99 -5.04 5.48
N ALA A 270 -8.13 -5.48 4.24
CA ALA A 270 -7.21 -6.39 3.59
C ALA A 270 -6.78 -5.86 2.21
N LEU A 271 -5.60 -6.29 1.76
CA LEU A 271 -5.19 -6.17 0.37
C LEU A 271 -5.48 -7.47 -0.37
N VAL A 272 -5.98 -7.35 -1.60
CA VAL A 272 -6.23 -8.46 -2.51
C VAL A 272 -5.62 -8.13 -3.87
N TYR A 273 -4.79 -9.02 -4.42
CA TYR A 273 -4.31 -8.89 -5.79
C TYR A 273 -4.99 -9.95 -6.66
N GLY A 274 -5.96 -9.54 -7.46
CA GLY A 274 -6.78 -10.47 -8.22
C GLY A 274 -7.73 -9.77 -9.18
N LYS A 275 -8.55 -10.57 -9.86
CA LYS A 275 -9.64 -10.07 -10.69
C LYS A 275 -10.94 -10.15 -9.89
N ALA A 276 -11.77 -9.12 -9.95
CA ALA A 276 -13.17 -9.28 -9.61
C ALA A 276 -13.85 -10.13 -10.70
N THR A 277 -14.50 -11.22 -10.33
CA THR A 277 -15.22 -12.12 -11.23
C THR A 277 -16.66 -12.31 -10.77
N GLU A 278 -17.55 -12.73 -11.67
CA GLU A 278 -18.93 -13.06 -11.32
C GLU A 278 -19.01 -14.30 -10.40
N ASN A 279 -19.83 -14.21 -9.35
CA ASN A 279 -20.15 -15.32 -8.46
C ASN A 279 -21.62 -15.27 -8.06
N GLY A 280 -22.44 -16.06 -8.77
CA GLY A 280 -23.89 -16.04 -8.59
C GLY A 280 -24.48 -14.74 -9.10
N ILE A 281 -25.11 -13.95 -8.22
CA ILE A 281 -25.68 -12.63 -8.57
C ILE A 281 -24.77 -11.46 -8.16
N GLY A 282 -23.58 -11.76 -7.65
CA GLY A 282 -22.61 -10.81 -7.14
C GLY A 282 -21.22 -11.01 -7.74
N LEU A 283 -20.23 -10.41 -7.11
CA LEU A 283 -18.82 -10.52 -7.48
C LEU A 283 -18.04 -11.29 -6.42
N CYS A 284 -16.87 -11.82 -6.80
CA CYS A 284 -15.89 -12.29 -5.85
C CYS A 284 -14.45 -12.04 -6.30
N PHE A 285 -13.55 -12.15 -5.34
CA PHE A 285 -12.16 -12.52 -5.61
C PHE A 285 -12.01 -14.00 -5.32
N GLU A 286 -11.69 -14.80 -6.33
CA GLU A 286 -11.43 -16.23 -6.23
C GLU A 286 -10.10 -16.60 -6.92
N ASP A 287 -9.70 -17.87 -6.80
CA ASP A 287 -8.42 -18.39 -7.32
C ASP A 287 -7.18 -17.62 -6.85
N LEU A 288 -7.26 -17.06 -5.64
CA LEU A 288 -6.17 -16.36 -4.98
C LEU A 288 -5.10 -17.36 -4.51
N GLY A 289 -3.86 -17.03 -4.81
CA GLY A 289 -2.69 -17.66 -4.22
C GLY A 289 -2.37 -17.12 -2.83
N TRP A 290 -1.46 -17.81 -2.15
CA TRP A 290 -1.01 -17.43 -0.81
C TRP A 290 -0.49 -15.99 -0.72
N GLY A 291 0.33 -15.57 -1.67
CA GLY A 291 0.91 -14.24 -1.71
C GLY A 291 -0.05 -13.13 -2.15
N GLU A 292 -1.28 -13.45 -2.58
CA GLU A 292 -2.21 -12.51 -3.22
C GLU A 292 -3.29 -11.96 -2.29
N LEU A 293 -3.23 -12.33 -1.01
CA LEU A 293 -4.15 -11.87 0.03
C LEU A 293 -3.33 -11.45 1.26
N ALA A 294 -3.71 -10.38 1.96
CA ALA A 294 -3.15 -10.10 3.28
C ALA A 294 -4.04 -9.15 4.08
N LEU A 295 -4.21 -9.43 5.38
CA LEU A 295 -4.82 -8.49 6.30
C LEU A 295 -3.86 -7.31 6.55
N ILE A 296 -4.40 -6.09 6.52
CA ILE A 296 -3.66 -4.89 6.90
C ILE A 296 -3.65 -4.79 8.43
N PRO A 297 -2.48 -4.56 9.06
CA PRO A 297 -2.42 -4.29 10.49
C PRO A 297 -3.26 -3.08 10.86
N GLU A 298 -4.09 -3.22 11.89
CA GLU A 298 -5.12 -2.24 12.27
C GLU A 298 -4.58 -0.83 12.51
N LYS A 299 -3.36 -0.73 13.07
CA LYS A 299 -2.65 0.54 13.29
C LYS A 299 -2.47 1.39 12.02
N TYR A 300 -2.68 0.81 10.83
CA TYR A 300 -2.56 1.48 9.55
C TYR A 300 -3.91 1.82 8.88
N ASN A 301 -5.05 1.52 9.51
CA ASN A 301 -6.39 1.81 8.94
C ASN A 301 -6.54 3.30 8.56
N TYR A 302 -5.94 4.20 9.33
CA TYR A 302 -5.92 5.64 9.05
C TYR A 302 -5.37 6.00 7.65
N LEU A 303 -4.47 5.19 7.08
CA LEU A 303 -3.95 5.42 5.73
C LEU A 303 -5.01 5.15 4.65
N ILE A 304 -5.97 4.28 4.96
CA ILE A 304 -7.08 3.93 4.07
C ILE A 304 -8.28 4.84 4.31
N GLU A 305 -8.70 5.00 5.57
CA GLU A 305 -9.88 5.77 5.95
C GLU A 305 -9.67 7.28 5.78
N ASP A 306 -8.61 7.83 6.36
CA ASP A 306 -8.44 9.28 6.46
C ASP A 306 -7.79 9.89 5.21
N VAL A 307 -7.01 9.09 4.47
CA VAL A 307 -6.14 9.61 3.41
C VAL A 307 -6.52 9.06 2.06
N TYR A 308 -6.56 7.73 1.90
CA TYR A 308 -6.93 7.16 0.61
C TYR A 308 -8.38 7.50 0.25
N THR A 309 -9.33 7.24 1.14
CA THR A 309 -10.75 7.50 0.88
C THR A 309 -10.99 8.99 0.61
N VAL A 310 -10.43 9.91 1.40
CA VAL A 310 -10.55 11.36 1.17
C VAL A 310 -9.89 11.81 -0.13
N ALA A 311 -8.77 11.21 -0.51
CA ALA A 311 -8.07 11.56 -1.75
C ALA A 311 -8.72 10.97 -3.01
N HIS A 312 -9.58 9.96 -2.87
CA HIS A 312 -10.19 9.22 -3.98
C HIS A 312 -11.71 9.14 -3.87
N GLN A 313 -12.32 9.97 -3.01
CA GLN A 313 -13.75 10.30 -3.07
C GLN A 313 -13.99 11.01 -4.40
N ALA A 314 -14.34 10.22 -5.41
CA ALA A 314 -15.04 10.70 -6.58
C ALA A 314 -16.50 10.92 -6.17
N ASN A 315 -17.05 12.09 -6.50
CA ASN A 315 -18.50 12.30 -6.55
C ASN A 315 -19.19 11.20 -7.38
#